data_AF-A0A2N9HWP0-F1
#
_entry.id   AF-A0A2N9HWP0-F1
#
_cell.length_a   1.000
_cell.length_b   1.000
_cell.length_c   1.000
_cell.angle_alpha   90.00
_cell.angle_beta   90.00
_cell.angle_gamma   90.00
#
_symmetry.space_group_name_H-M   'P 1'
#
loop_
_entity.id
_entity.type
_entity.pdbx_description
1 polymer ?
#
loop_
_entity_poly.entity_id
_entity_poly.type
_entity_poly.pdbx_seq_one_letter_code
_entity_poly.pdbx_strand_id
1 'polypeptide(L)'
;MEKNKVILVVREFDPKKDIPVVEDIETRCEVGPTGQMSLFTNLLGDPISRIRHSPSFLMLVAEMVGDNSEKEIVGMIRGCIKTVTCSKKLTRNGKCKSKNEDTPKLAPIYTKLAYILGLRISPSHRRKGIGLKLVNEIEQWFLKNGAEYSYIATENDNKPSLNLFTQKCNYTKFRTPSILVQPVFAHRVKLPSRVTIIKLTPSDSERLYRHRFSTTEFFPRDIDRILNNKLNLGTYIAVPKGFCLAESWPGSDEFLSDSPESWAIMSIWNCKEVFTLEIKGASRARRLAAKATRVVDRALPWFEVPSVPDVFRPFGLHFMYGLGGEGPRAGRLMKALCDHAHNLAKLNGCGVVVTEVASGDPLRLAIPYWKRLSCTEDVWCIKRLVGHYSDGPVGDWTKSPPGLSIFVDPREF
;
A
#
# COMPACT_ATOMS: atom_id res chain seq x y z
N MET A 1 -12.97 27.95 41.50
CA MET A 1 -12.35 26.80 40.80
C MET A 1 -11.64 27.35 39.57
N GLU A 2 -10.34 27.58 39.68
CA GLU A 2 -9.50 27.91 38.53
C GLU A 2 -9.54 26.73 37.55
N LYS A 3 -9.82 27.01 36.27
CA LYS A 3 -9.72 25.98 35.22
C LYS A 3 -8.24 25.74 34.99
N ASN A 4 -7.73 24.59 35.42
CA ASN A 4 -6.39 24.11 35.09
C ASN A 4 -6.12 24.30 33.59
N LYS A 5 -5.04 25.02 33.24
CA LYS A 5 -4.80 25.49 31.86
C LYS A 5 -4.01 24.43 31.10
N VAL A 6 -4.72 23.41 30.62
CA VAL A 6 -4.10 22.38 29.78
C VAL A 6 -3.84 22.94 28.38
N ILE A 7 -2.57 22.96 27.96
CA ILE A 7 -2.15 23.45 26.64
C ILE A 7 -1.84 22.25 25.73
N LEU A 8 -2.44 22.23 24.54
CA LEU A 8 -2.15 21.26 23.50
C LEU A 8 -1.10 21.81 22.53
N VAL A 9 0.07 21.18 22.49
CA VAL A 9 1.19 21.50 21.58
C VAL A 9 1.31 20.40 20.52
N VAL A 10 1.39 20.78 19.25
CA VAL A 10 1.78 19.86 18.18
C VAL A 10 3.23 20.14 17.83
N ARG A 11 4.06 19.10 17.81
CA ARG A 11 5.49 19.20 17.53
C ARG A 11 5.97 18.00 16.73
N GLU A 12 7.16 18.10 16.16
CA GLU A 12 7.82 16.97 15.52
C GLU A 12 8.11 15.86 16.53
N PHE A 13 8.01 14.63 16.05
CA PHE A 13 8.40 13.44 16.78
C PHE A 13 9.92 13.41 17.01
N ASP A 14 10.32 13.17 18.25
CA ASP A 14 11.71 13.02 18.65
C ASP A 14 12.02 11.54 18.94
N PRO A 15 12.78 10.86 18.06
CA PRO A 15 13.06 9.43 18.21
C PRO A 15 13.84 9.09 19.48
N LYS A 16 14.51 10.05 20.13
CA LYS A 16 15.30 9.77 21.34
C LYS A 16 14.45 9.58 22.59
N LYS A 17 13.24 10.15 22.61
CA LYS A 17 12.39 10.21 23.81
C LYS A 17 10.96 9.74 23.58
N ASP A 18 10.42 9.89 22.38
CA ASP A 18 8.99 9.70 22.14
C ASP A 18 8.64 8.24 21.79
N ILE A 19 9.62 7.39 21.40
CA ILE A 19 9.38 6.00 20.95
C ILE A 19 8.49 5.21 21.93
N PRO A 20 8.82 5.11 23.24
CA PRO A 20 8.06 4.24 24.15
C PRO A 20 6.61 4.69 24.29
N VAL A 21 6.38 6.01 24.34
CA VAL A 21 5.04 6.58 24.51
C VAL A 21 4.21 6.42 23.23
N VAL A 22 4.84 6.58 22.07
CA VAL A 22 4.20 6.38 20.77
C VAL A 22 3.79 4.93 20.55
N GLU A 23 4.64 3.96 20.87
CA GLU A 23 4.31 2.53 20.76
C GLU A 23 3.13 2.13 21.66
N ASP A 24 3.08 2.70 22.87
CA ASP A 24 1.96 2.52 23.78
C ASP A 24 0.65 3.13 23.22
N ILE A 25 0.69 4.30 22.59
CA ILE A 25 -0.49 4.90 21.95
C ILE A 25 -0.99 4.04 20.77
N GLU A 26 -0.10 3.52 19.91
CA GLU A 26 -0.49 2.59 18.83
C GLU A 26 -1.25 1.40 19.44
N THR A 27 -0.66 0.75 20.44
CA THR A 27 -1.23 -0.42 21.11
C THR A 27 -2.61 -0.12 21.71
N ARG A 28 -2.77 1.01 22.40
CA ARG A 28 -4.04 1.44 22.99
C ARG A 28 -5.09 1.79 21.93
N CYS A 29 -4.68 2.22 20.74
CA CYS A 29 -5.60 2.58 19.67
C CYS A 29 -6.12 1.39 18.86
N GLU A 30 -5.40 0.26 18.84
CA GLU A 30 -5.73 -0.97 18.10
C GLU A 30 -6.67 -1.93 18.87
N VAL A 31 -7.07 -1.56 20.08
CA VAL A 31 -8.03 -2.33 20.88
C VAL A 31 -9.43 -2.22 20.28
N GLY A 32 -9.90 -3.30 19.65
CA GLY A 32 -11.30 -3.49 19.28
C GLY A 32 -12.20 -3.66 20.52
N PRO A 33 -13.54 -3.67 20.36
CA PRO A 33 -14.46 -3.93 21.47
C PRO A 33 -14.08 -5.21 22.23
N THR A 34 -14.16 -5.17 23.56
CA THR A 34 -13.78 -6.29 24.45
C THR A 34 -14.43 -7.60 23.98
N GLY A 35 -13.61 -8.61 23.65
CA GLY A 35 -14.08 -9.94 23.21
C GLY A 35 -14.16 -10.15 21.69
N GLN A 36 -13.90 -9.13 20.87
CA GLN A 36 -13.76 -9.29 19.41
C GLN A 36 -12.30 -9.54 19.01
N MET A 37 -12.10 -10.17 17.84
CA MET A 37 -10.75 -10.32 17.28
C MET A 37 -10.30 -8.98 16.72
N SER A 38 -9.09 -8.55 17.07
CA SER A 38 -8.50 -7.33 16.52
C SER A 38 -7.08 -7.59 16.02
N LEU A 39 -6.71 -6.84 14.99
CA LEU A 39 -5.41 -6.86 14.37
C LEU A 39 -4.53 -5.81 15.06
N PHE A 40 -3.39 -6.26 15.59
CA PHE A 40 -2.38 -5.40 16.19
C PHE A 40 -1.19 -5.27 15.24
N THR A 41 -0.59 -4.09 15.22
CA THR A 41 0.61 -3.75 14.44
C THR A 41 1.76 -3.46 15.39
N ASN A 42 2.89 -4.13 15.20
CA ASN A 42 4.12 -3.84 15.91
C ASN A 42 5.14 -3.26 14.92
N LEU A 43 5.55 -2.00 15.14
CA LEU A 43 6.48 -1.25 14.29
C LEU A 43 7.97 -1.52 14.60
N LEU A 44 8.26 -2.57 15.39
CA LEU A 44 9.61 -3.07 15.66
C LEU A 44 10.56 -2.02 16.26
N GLY A 45 10.06 -1.14 17.13
CA GLY A 45 10.86 -0.06 17.72
C GLY A 45 11.05 1.15 16.80
N ASP A 46 10.40 1.19 15.64
CA ASP A 46 10.58 2.23 14.63
C ASP A 46 9.26 2.87 14.17
N PRO A 47 8.73 3.86 14.91
CA PRO A 47 7.46 4.49 14.59
C PRO A 47 7.38 5.17 13.22
N ILE A 48 8.52 5.45 12.55
CA ILE A 48 8.57 6.09 11.23
C ILE A 48 8.87 5.10 10.09
N SER A 49 8.96 3.79 10.37
CA SER A 49 9.33 2.75 9.40
C SER A 49 8.45 2.76 8.14
N ARG A 50 7.16 3.03 8.30
CA ARG A 50 6.15 3.06 7.23
C ARG A 50 6.15 4.31 6.35
N ILE A 51 6.96 5.32 6.68
CA ILE A 51 7.05 6.57 5.89
C ILE A 51 8.48 6.91 5.46
N ARG A 52 9.50 6.37 6.13
CA ARG A 52 10.92 6.72 5.91
C ARG A 52 11.46 6.44 4.51
N HIS A 53 10.81 5.55 3.76
CA HIS A 53 11.23 5.23 2.40
C HIS A 53 10.65 6.18 1.35
N SER A 54 9.77 7.09 1.75
CA SER A 54 9.23 8.14 0.88
C SER A 54 10.24 9.27 0.68
N PRO A 55 10.19 10.01 -0.45
CA PRO A 55 11.14 11.10 -0.75
C PRO A 55 11.16 12.22 0.29
N SER A 56 10.01 12.49 0.91
CA SER A 56 9.88 13.42 2.03
C SER A 56 8.83 12.89 2.98
N PHE A 57 9.09 12.96 4.28
CA PHE A 57 8.19 12.45 5.30
C PHE A 57 8.30 13.25 6.59
N LEU A 58 7.23 13.24 7.38
CA LEU A 58 7.15 13.88 8.69
C LEU A 58 6.25 13.06 9.60
N MET A 59 6.63 13.00 10.88
CA MET A 59 5.76 12.53 11.95
C MET A 59 5.58 13.65 12.98
N LEU A 60 4.32 13.94 13.31
CA LEU A 60 3.96 14.90 14.34
C LEU A 60 3.32 14.16 15.53
N VAL A 61 3.56 14.68 16.73
CA VAL A 61 2.92 14.25 17.97
C VAL A 61 2.14 15.40 18.58
N ALA A 62 1.02 15.06 19.23
CA ALA A 62 0.20 15.95 20.03
C ALA A 62 0.54 15.74 21.51
N GLU A 63 1.14 16.74 22.14
CA GLU A 63 1.56 16.74 23.54
C GLU A 63 0.67 17.67 24.35
N MET A 64 0.07 17.15 25.43
CA MET A 64 -0.67 17.92 26.41
C MET A 64 0.28 18.31 27.54
N VAL A 65 0.30 19.60 27.88
CA VAL A 65 1.12 20.14 28.98
C VAL A 65 0.16 20.62 30.07
N GLY A 66 0.24 19.98 31.24
CA GLY A 66 -0.50 20.37 32.45
C GLY A 66 0.24 21.42 33.27
N ASP A 67 -0.44 21.99 34.28
CA ASP A 67 0.10 23.05 35.13
C ASP A 67 1.35 22.62 35.91
N ASN A 68 1.46 21.34 36.25
CA ASN A 68 2.64 20.75 36.92
C ASN A 68 3.81 20.47 35.96
N SER A 69 3.78 20.98 34.73
CA SER A 69 4.72 20.64 33.65
C SER A 69 4.75 19.16 33.24
N GLU A 70 3.74 18.38 33.63
CA GLU A 70 3.54 17.03 33.14
C GLU A 70 3.21 17.07 31.65
N LYS A 71 3.98 16.31 30.86
CA LYS A 71 3.84 16.21 29.41
C LYS A 71 3.35 14.82 29.06
N GLU A 72 2.19 14.75 28.40
CA GLU A 72 1.63 13.50 27.90
C GLU A 72 1.45 13.59 26.38
N ILE A 73 2.03 12.66 25.64
CA ILE A 73 1.68 12.50 24.22
C ILE A 73 0.34 11.78 24.15
N VAL A 74 -0.64 12.39 23.50
CA VAL A 74 -2.02 11.92 23.42
C VAL A 74 -2.47 11.60 22.00
N GLY A 75 -1.63 11.89 21.01
CA GLY A 75 -1.91 11.56 19.62
C GLY A 75 -0.70 11.74 18.72
N MET A 76 -0.81 11.20 17.50
CA MET A 76 0.22 11.29 16.48
C MET A 76 -0.38 11.22 15.08
N ILE A 77 0.37 11.70 14.10
CA ILE A 77 0.05 11.61 12.68
C ILE A 77 1.35 11.47 11.89
N ARG A 78 1.31 10.66 10.82
CA ARG A 78 2.42 10.50 9.88
C ARG A 78 1.99 11.03 8.52
N GLY A 79 2.95 11.53 7.77
CA GLY A 79 2.71 11.96 6.41
C GLY A 79 3.94 11.83 5.56
N CYS A 80 3.72 11.61 4.27
CA CYS A 80 4.78 11.61 3.27
C CYS A 80 4.34 12.29 1.99
N ILE A 81 5.30 12.71 1.18
CA ILE A 81 5.07 13.38 -0.11
C ILE A 81 5.83 12.61 -1.19
N LYS A 82 5.14 12.35 -2.29
CA LYS A 82 5.68 11.73 -3.51
C LYS A 82 5.20 12.49 -4.74
N THR A 83 5.90 12.32 -5.86
CA THR A 83 5.43 12.82 -7.16
C THR A 83 4.84 11.67 -7.94
N VAL A 84 3.58 11.81 -8.36
CA VAL A 84 2.83 10.73 -9.03
C VAL A 84 2.14 11.23 -10.28
N THR A 85 1.82 10.29 -11.17
CA THR A 85 0.91 10.53 -12.28
C THR A 85 -0.51 10.74 -11.76
N CYS A 86 -1.12 11.87 -12.11
CA CYS A 86 -2.54 12.18 -11.79
C CYS A 86 -3.43 12.20 -13.04
N SER A 87 -2.85 12.38 -14.22
CA SER A 87 -3.60 12.42 -15.48
C SER A 87 -2.67 12.13 -16.66
N LYS A 88 -3.23 12.16 -17.87
CA LYS A 88 -2.53 11.93 -19.13
C LYS A 88 -2.94 13.00 -20.15
N LYS A 89 -1.98 13.48 -20.94
CA LYS A 89 -2.21 14.37 -22.07
C LYS A 89 -1.84 13.70 -23.37
N LEU A 90 -2.59 14.00 -24.43
CA LEU A 90 -2.21 13.67 -25.79
C LEU A 90 -0.99 14.51 -26.18
N THR A 91 0.08 13.84 -26.61
CA THR A 91 1.22 14.54 -27.20
C THR A 91 0.88 14.91 -28.64
N ARG A 92 0.81 16.20 -28.94
CA ARG A 92 0.78 16.70 -30.31
C ARG A 92 2.22 16.81 -30.81
N ASN A 93 2.81 15.73 -31.32
CA ASN A 93 4.05 15.90 -32.05
C ASN A 93 3.76 16.44 -33.45
N GLY A 94 4.10 17.70 -33.66
CA GLY A 94 4.29 18.28 -34.99
C GLY A 94 5.46 17.61 -35.70
N LYS A 95 5.28 17.35 -37.00
CA LYS A 95 6.31 17.01 -38.00
C LYS A 95 7.27 15.86 -37.64
N CYS A 96 6.77 14.63 -37.56
CA CYS A 96 7.48 13.44 -38.05
C CYS A 96 6.48 12.30 -38.18
N LYS A 97 5.85 12.18 -39.36
CA LYS A 97 5.04 11.02 -39.73
C LYS A 97 5.99 9.87 -40.07
N SER A 98 6.35 9.02 -39.10
CA SER A 98 6.73 7.64 -39.44
C SER A 98 5.44 6.88 -39.75
N LYS A 99 5.43 6.10 -40.84
CA LYS A 99 4.21 5.58 -41.47
C LYS A 99 3.50 4.42 -40.72
N ASN A 100 3.85 4.08 -39.48
CA ASN A 100 3.36 2.85 -38.82
C ASN A 100 2.92 2.98 -37.34
N GLU A 101 2.72 4.18 -36.78
CA GLU A 101 2.16 4.34 -35.41
C GLU A 101 0.91 5.23 -35.44
N ASP A 102 -0.27 4.63 -35.67
CA ASP A 102 -1.55 5.35 -35.72
C ASP A 102 -2.17 5.66 -34.34
N THR A 103 -1.49 5.31 -33.24
CA THR A 103 -1.97 5.62 -31.88
C THR A 103 -1.30 6.87 -31.30
N PRO A 104 -2.07 7.87 -30.85
CA PRO A 104 -1.50 9.07 -30.26
C PRO A 104 -0.77 8.74 -28.95
N LYS A 105 0.51 9.14 -28.85
CA LYS A 105 1.32 8.91 -27.65
C LYS A 105 0.79 9.73 -26.48
N LEU A 106 0.45 9.05 -25.39
CA LEU A 106 -0.02 9.66 -24.16
C LEU A 106 1.20 9.94 -23.26
N ALA A 107 1.32 11.17 -22.78
CA ALA A 107 2.32 11.54 -21.80
C ALA A 107 1.67 11.73 -20.42
N PRO A 108 2.32 11.28 -19.33
CA PRO A 108 1.80 11.50 -17.99
C PRO A 108 1.87 12.98 -17.60
N ILE A 109 0.89 13.40 -16.80
CA ILE A 109 0.92 14.63 -16.05
C ILE A 109 1.17 14.27 -14.59
N TYR A 110 2.18 14.92 -14.01
CA TYR A 110 2.62 14.67 -12.64
C TYR A 110 2.08 15.74 -11.69
N THR A 111 1.84 15.33 -10.45
CA THR A 111 1.57 16.22 -9.32
C THR A 111 2.37 15.77 -8.10
N LYS A 112 2.71 16.69 -7.21
CA LYS A 112 3.13 16.34 -5.85
C LYS A 112 1.90 16.00 -5.01
N LEU A 113 1.90 14.81 -4.44
CA LEU A 113 0.81 14.23 -3.66
C LEU A 113 1.32 13.88 -2.28
N ALA A 114 0.60 14.34 -1.26
CA ALA A 114 0.83 13.97 0.13
C ALA A 114 -0.08 12.82 0.56
N TYR A 115 0.44 11.87 1.33
CA TYR A 115 -0.32 10.80 1.96
C TYR A 115 -0.31 11.00 3.47
N ILE A 116 -1.47 10.94 4.12
CA ILE A 116 -1.55 10.87 5.59
C ILE A 116 -1.72 9.41 5.99
N LEU A 117 -0.89 8.98 6.93
CA LEU A 117 -0.88 7.63 7.47
C LEU A 117 -0.95 7.67 9.00
N GLY A 118 -1.58 6.65 9.59
CA GLY A 118 -1.41 6.35 11.02
C GLY A 118 -1.80 7.49 11.96
N LEU A 119 -2.90 8.19 11.68
CA LEU A 119 -3.51 9.13 12.64
C LEU A 119 -4.06 8.33 13.83
N ARG A 120 -3.45 8.50 15.00
CA ARG A 120 -3.86 7.84 16.25
C ARG A 120 -4.12 8.87 17.33
N ILE A 121 -5.22 8.70 18.05
CA ILE A 121 -5.60 9.53 19.20
C ILE A 121 -5.95 8.60 20.35
N SER A 122 -5.29 8.82 21.49
CA SER A 122 -5.55 8.12 22.74
C SER A 122 -7.06 8.08 23.02
N PRO A 123 -7.66 6.91 23.32
CA PRO A 123 -9.11 6.78 23.49
C PRO A 123 -9.72 7.79 24.46
N SER A 124 -9.06 8.08 25.59
CA SER A 124 -9.49 9.05 26.62
C SER A 124 -9.43 10.52 26.17
N HIS A 125 -8.80 10.78 25.02
CA HIS A 125 -8.57 12.11 24.46
C HIS A 125 -9.29 12.33 23.11
N ARG A 126 -10.07 11.34 22.65
CA ARG A 126 -10.89 11.47 21.45
C ARG A 126 -11.98 12.54 21.64
N ARG A 127 -12.45 13.09 20.52
CA ARG A 127 -13.50 14.14 20.46
C ARG A 127 -13.12 15.49 21.12
N LYS A 128 -11.85 15.71 21.45
CA LYS A 128 -11.32 16.99 21.96
C LYS A 128 -10.67 17.88 20.88
N GLY A 129 -10.93 17.62 19.60
CA GLY A 129 -10.35 18.39 18.47
C GLY A 129 -8.88 18.09 18.13
N ILE A 130 -8.20 17.21 18.87
CA ILE A 130 -6.77 16.89 18.68
C ILE A 130 -6.46 16.37 17.28
N GLY A 131 -7.26 15.43 16.77
CA GLY A 131 -7.07 14.86 15.43
C GLY A 131 -7.18 15.91 14.32
N LEU A 132 -8.13 16.86 14.45
CA LEU A 132 -8.26 17.97 13.52
C LEU A 132 -7.03 18.88 13.56
N LYS A 133 -6.52 19.18 14.76
CA LYS A 133 -5.29 19.99 14.91
C LYS A 133 -4.09 19.30 14.25
N LEU A 134 -3.90 18.00 14.47
CA LEU A 134 -2.81 17.23 13.85
C LEU A 134 -2.90 17.22 12.32
N VAL A 135 -4.11 17.03 11.76
CA VAL A 135 -4.32 17.08 10.30
C VAL A 135 -4.00 18.47 9.75
N ASN A 136 -4.47 19.54 10.41
CA ASN A 136 -4.18 20.91 9.95
C ASN A 136 -2.68 21.20 9.93
N GLU A 137 -1.94 20.84 10.99
CA GLU A 137 -0.49 21.08 11.07
C GLU A 137 0.30 20.29 10.01
N ILE A 138 -0.07 19.03 9.76
CA ILE A 138 0.62 18.25 8.72
C ILE A 138 0.26 18.73 7.31
N GLU A 139 -0.97 19.21 7.08
CA GLU A 139 -1.35 19.86 5.83
C GLU A 139 -0.55 21.14 5.57
N GLN A 140 -0.26 21.93 6.60
CA GLN A 140 0.62 23.09 6.46
C GLN A 140 2.03 22.69 6.04
N TRP A 141 2.55 21.59 6.60
CA TRP A 141 3.83 21.04 6.16
C TRP A 141 3.76 20.54 4.72
N PHE A 142 2.69 19.86 4.30
CA PHE A 142 2.48 19.44 2.91
C PHE A 142 2.49 20.62 1.93
N LEU A 143 1.75 21.68 2.24
CA LEU A 143 1.70 22.91 1.44
C LEU A 143 3.08 23.56 1.31
N LYS A 144 3.81 23.70 2.43
CA LYS A 144 5.17 24.26 2.43
C LYS A 144 6.15 23.44 1.60
N ASN A 145 5.93 22.13 1.48
CA ASN A 145 6.76 21.23 0.66
C ASN A 145 6.24 21.07 -0.79
N GLY A 146 5.24 21.87 -1.16
CA GLY A 146 4.71 21.96 -2.52
C GLY A 146 3.78 20.83 -2.91
N ALA A 147 3.18 20.11 -1.96
CA ALA A 147 2.12 19.15 -2.28
C ALA A 147 0.86 19.91 -2.73
N GLU A 148 0.30 19.50 -3.87
CA GLU A 148 -0.93 20.09 -4.42
C GLU A 148 -2.18 19.39 -3.91
N TYR A 149 -2.05 18.10 -3.60
CA TYR A 149 -3.11 17.24 -3.10
C TYR A 149 -2.65 16.50 -1.86
N SER A 150 -3.59 16.16 -0.98
CA SER A 150 -3.40 15.21 0.11
C SER A 150 -4.46 14.13 0.04
N TYR A 151 -4.11 12.88 0.33
CA TYR A 151 -5.05 11.78 0.41
C TYR A 151 -4.82 10.90 1.64
N ILE A 152 -5.86 10.15 1.99
CA ILE A 152 -5.87 9.16 3.07
C ILE A 152 -6.54 7.88 2.59
N ALA A 153 -6.22 6.76 3.24
CA ALA A 153 -6.92 5.49 3.11
C ALA A 153 -7.61 5.16 4.44
N THR A 154 -8.85 4.65 4.39
CA THR A 154 -9.59 4.22 5.58
C THR A 154 -10.71 3.25 5.22
N GLU A 155 -10.94 2.26 6.09
CA GLU A 155 -12.05 1.33 5.93
C GLU A 155 -13.41 2.05 5.97
N ASN A 156 -14.38 1.54 5.20
CA ASN A 156 -15.70 2.15 5.06
C ASN A 156 -16.51 2.16 6.39
N ASP A 157 -16.21 1.25 7.30
CA ASP A 157 -16.85 1.15 8.62
C ASP A 157 -16.18 2.03 9.70
N ASN A 158 -14.99 2.58 9.44
CA ASN A 158 -14.33 3.55 10.31
C ASN A 158 -14.97 4.95 10.19
N LYS A 159 -16.22 5.05 10.66
CA LYS A 159 -17.01 6.29 10.67
C LYS A 159 -16.29 7.45 11.37
N PRO A 160 -15.56 7.27 12.49
CA PRO A 160 -14.79 8.36 13.09
C PRO A 160 -13.75 8.98 12.15
N SER A 161 -12.99 8.15 11.42
CA SER A 161 -12.01 8.62 10.43
C SER A 161 -12.70 9.30 9.26
N LEU A 162 -13.68 8.64 8.65
CA LEU A 162 -14.42 9.18 7.51
C LEU A 162 -15.05 10.54 7.84
N ASN A 163 -15.70 10.68 8.99
CA ASN A 163 -16.34 11.94 9.38
C ASN A 163 -15.31 13.04 9.64
N LEU A 164 -14.16 12.73 10.26
CA LEU A 164 -13.09 13.71 10.44
C LEU A 164 -12.64 14.26 9.08
N PHE A 165 -12.27 13.38 8.15
CA PHE A 165 -11.70 13.82 6.88
C PHE A 165 -12.75 14.46 5.95
N THR A 166 -13.92 13.82 5.80
CA THR A 166 -14.93 14.30 4.84
C THR A 166 -15.77 15.47 5.34
N GLN A 167 -16.03 15.58 6.64
CA GLN A 167 -16.90 16.62 7.18
C GLN A 167 -16.16 17.76 7.89
N LYS A 168 -14.92 17.53 8.36
CA LYS A 168 -14.14 18.53 9.12
C LYS A 168 -12.89 19.00 8.40
N CYS A 169 -12.24 18.13 7.62
CA CYS A 169 -11.02 18.49 6.89
C CYS A 169 -11.24 18.78 5.40
N ASN A 170 -12.47 18.71 4.90
CA ASN A 170 -12.85 18.96 3.49
C ASN A 170 -12.21 18.00 2.47
N TYR A 171 -12.03 16.73 2.84
CA TYR A 171 -11.69 15.67 1.89
C TYR A 171 -12.96 15.16 1.20
N THR A 172 -12.79 14.68 -0.02
CA THR A 172 -13.84 14.03 -0.81
C THR A 172 -13.50 12.56 -1.00
N LYS A 173 -14.50 11.67 -1.05
CA LYS A 173 -14.26 10.28 -1.41
C LYS A 173 -13.80 10.22 -2.87
N PHE A 174 -12.74 9.45 -3.14
CA PHE A 174 -12.02 9.53 -4.39
C PHE A 174 -11.93 8.19 -5.13
N ARG A 175 -11.37 7.18 -4.49
CA ARG A 175 -11.19 5.83 -5.04
C ARG A 175 -11.61 4.80 -4.00
N THR A 176 -11.97 3.61 -4.46
CA THR A 176 -12.37 2.49 -3.59
C THR A 176 -11.68 1.18 -3.98
N PRO A 177 -10.35 1.09 -3.80
CA PRO A 177 -9.65 -0.17 -4.05
C PRO A 177 -10.03 -1.25 -3.03
N SER A 178 -9.56 -2.46 -3.30
CA SER A 178 -9.75 -3.61 -2.43
C SER A 178 -8.42 -4.17 -1.99
N ILE A 179 -8.28 -4.38 -0.69
CA ILE A 179 -7.11 -5.03 -0.09
C ILE A 179 -7.40 -6.53 -0.09
N LEU A 180 -6.64 -7.28 -0.90
CA LEU A 180 -6.76 -8.72 -1.06
C LEU A 180 -5.66 -9.42 -0.27
N VAL A 181 -6.06 -10.35 0.59
CA VAL A 181 -5.15 -11.07 1.50
C VAL A 181 -5.18 -12.56 1.22
N GLN A 182 -4.03 -13.11 0.84
CA GLN A 182 -3.79 -14.55 0.69
C GLN A 182 -3.00 -15.07 1.89
N PRO A 183 -3.53 -16.04 2.66
CA PRO A 183 -2.75 -16.69 3.69
C PRO A 183 -1.61 -17.52 3.09
N VAL A 184 -0.48 -17.56 3.79
CA VAL A 184 0.65 -18.42 3.45
C VAL A 184 0.44 -19.80 4.08
N PHE A 185 0.23 -20.80 3.25
CA PHE A 185 -0.03 -22.18 3.64
C PHE A 185 1.23 -22.90 4.13
N ALA A 186 1.02 -24.02 4.84
CA ALA A 186 2.07 -24.86 5.37
C ALA A 186 2.66 -25.81 4.32
N HIS A 187 1.97 -26.10 3.22
CA HIS A 187 2.55 -26.68 2.00
C HIS A 187 3.17 -25.61 1.08
N ARG A 188 3.88 -26.05 0.04
CA ARG A 188 4.37 -25.20 -1.06
C ARG A 188 3.39 -25.30 -2.21
N VAL A 189 2.97 -24.17 -2.78
CA VAL A 189 2.04 -24.16 -3.93
C VAL A 189 2.81 -24.56 -5.19
N LYS A 190 2.23 -25.47 -5.99
CA LYS A 190 2.84 -25.91 -7.25
C LYS A 190 2.66 -24.83 -8.31
N LEU A 191 3.76 -24.45 -8.95
CA LEU A 191 3.72 -23.52 -10.07
C LEU A 191 3.24 -24.24 -11.34
N PRO A 192 2.39 -23.60 -12.17
CA PRO A 192 1.95 -24.20 -13.43
C PRO A 192 3.12 -24.54 -14.35
N SER A 193 3.18 -25.78 -14.84
CA SER A 193 4.28 -26.28 -15.68
C SER A 193 4.41 -25.62 -17.05
N ARG A 194 3.39 -24.84 -17.47
CA ARG A 194 3.31 -24.11 -18.74
C ARG A 194 3.69 -22.63 -18.63
N VAL A 195 4.21 -22.20 -17.49
CA VAL A 195 4.60 -20.81 -17.23
C VAL A 195 6.09 -20.76 -16.89
N THR A 196 6.80 -19.83 -17.50
CA THR A 196 8.16 -19.44 -17.09
C THR A 196 8.05 -18.16 -16.28
N ILE A 197 8.64 -18.13 -15.08
CA ILE A 197 8.74 -16.93 -14.24
C ILE A 197 10.19 -16.49 -14.21
N ILE A 198 10.43 -15.22 -14.53
CA ILE A 198 11.78 -14.66 -14.69
C ILE A 198 11.90 -13.47 -13.74
N LYS A 199 12.95 -13.46 -12.92
CA LYS A 199 13.29 -12.31 -12.09
C LYS A 199 14.05 -11.30 -12.92
N LEU A 200 13.56 -10.07 -12.97
CA LEU A 200 14.15 -9.00 -13.75
C LEU A 200 15.22 -8.25 -12.96
N THR A 201 16.15 -7.64 -13.69
CA THR A 201 17.06 -6.64 -13.13
C THR A 201 16.27 -5.36 -12.76
N PRO A 202 16.75 -4.53 -11.82
CA PRO A 202 16.08 -3.26 -11.51
C PRO A 202 15.93 -2.34 -12.74
N SER A 203 16.92 -2.31 -13.63
CA SER A 203 16.90 -1.52 -14.87
C SER A 203 15.79 -1.99 -15.83
N ASP A 204 15.69 -3.30 -16.08
CA ASP A 204 14.63 -3.86 -16.93
C ASP A 204 13.24 -3.67 -16.32
N SER A 205 13.15 -3.82 -15.00
CA SER A 205 11.92 -3.58 -14.24
C SER A 205 11.43 -2.15 -14.41
N GLU A 206 12.34 -1.17 -14.31
CA GLU A 206 12.01 0.24 -14.46
C GLU A 206 11.47 0.52 -15.86
N ARG A 207 12.15 0.03 -16.90
CA ARG A 207 11.74 0.24 -18.29
C ARG A 207 10.34 -0.32 -18.55
N LEU A 208 10.09 -1.57 -18.14
CA LEU A 208 8.76 -2.19 -18.30
C LEU A 208 7.68 -1.45 -17.49
N TYR A 209 7.98 -1.02 -16.26
CA TYR A 209 7.02 -0.28 -15.44
C TYR A 209 6.71 1.10 -16.00
N ARG A 210 7.72 1.84 -16.50
CA ARG A 210 7.48 3.13 -17.16
C ARG A 210 6.68 2.95 -18.45
N HIS A 211 6.98 1.93 -19.25
CA HIS A 211 6.20 1.60 -20.44
C HIS A 211 4.73 1.29 -20.08
N ARG A 212 4.51 0.40 -19.11
CA ARG A 212 3.18 -0.12 -18.78
C ARG A 212 2.31 0.80 -17.93
N PHE A 213 2.92 1.55 -17.02
CA PHE A 213 2.21 2.27 -15.96
C PHE A 213 2.43 3.78 -15.95
N SER A 214 3.27 4.37 -16.82
CA SER A 214 3.55 5.81 -16.77
C SER A 214 2.29 6.67 -16.71
N THR A 215 1.23 6.31 -17.44
CA THR A 215 -0.05 7.04 -17.46
C THR A 215 -1.11 6.48 -16.49
N THR A 216 -0.76 5.54 -15.61
CA THR A 216 -1.65 4.98 -14.59
C THR A 216 -1.70 5.93 -13.39
N GLU A 217 -2.89 6.16 -12.82
CA GLU A 217 -3.02 7.02 -11.64
C GLU A 217 -2.15 6.51 -10.48
N PHE A 218 -1.58 7.45 -9.72
CA PHE A 218 -0.69 7.20 -8.59
C PHE A 218 0.67 6.57 -8.93
N PHE A 219 0.99 6.33 -10.21
CA PHE A 219 2.30 5.80 -10.59
C PHE A 219 3.43 6.74 -10.16
N PRO A 220 4.40 6.28 -9.34
CA PRO A 220 5.44 7.13 -8.79
C PRO A 220 6.46 7.51 -9.87
N ARG A 221 6.80 8.80 -9.93
CA ARG A 221 7.82 9.29 -10.86
C ARG A 221 9.20 8.66 -10.59
N ASP A 222 9.48 8.37 -9.33
CA ASP A 222 10.72 7.79 -8.81
C ASP A 222 10.65 6.27 -8.62
N ILE A 223 9.95 5.56 -9.51
CA ILE A 223 9.80 4.09 -9.47
C ILE A 223 11.15 3.35 -9.35
N ASP A 224 12.22 3.91 -9.93
CA ASP A 224 13.59 3.42 -9.81
C ASP A 224 14.04 3.27 -8.35
N ARG A 225 13.70 4.22 -7.47
CA ARG A 225 14.04 4.17 -6.05
C ARG A 225 13.32 3.05 -5.31
N ILE A 226 12.09 2.76 -5.72
CA ILE A 226 11.31 1.65 -5.17
C ILE A 226 11.94 0.33 -5.60
N LEU A 227 12.22 0.18 -6.90
CA LEU A 227 12.76 -1.04 -7.48
C LEU A 227 14.18 -1.38 -6.97
N ASN A 228 14.99 -0.36 -6.65
CA ASN A 228 16.33 -0.52 -6.08
C ASN A 228 16.36 -0.59 -4.55
N ASN A 229 15.22 -0.46 -3.87
CA ASN A 229 15.17 -0.53 -2.41
C ASN A 229 15.42 -1.98 -1.94
N LYS A 230 16.16 -2.16 -0.84
CA LYS A 230 16.39 -3.48 -0.20
C LYS A 230 15.10 -4.23 0.17
N LEU A 231 14.00 -3.52 0.39
CA LEU A 231 12.69 -4.11 0.69
C LEU A 231 12.00 -4.66 -0.57
N ASN A 232 12.42 -4.25 -1.77
CA ASN A 232 11.95 -4.87 -3.01
C ASN A 232 12.68 -6.21 -3.21
N LEU A 233 11.97 -7.32 -2.99
CA LEU A 233 12.53 -8.67 -3.14
C LEU A 233 12.76 -9.05 -4.61
N GLY A 234 12.11 -8.34 -5.53
CA GLY A 234 12.30 -8.46 -6.96
C GLY A 234 11.05 -8.10 -7.75
N THR A 235 11.25 -7.93 -9.05
CA THR A 235 10.20 -7.85 -10.05
C THR A 235 10.24 -9.11 -10.89
N TYR A 236 9.09 -9.69 -11.14
CA TYR A 236 8.95 -10.97 -11.80
C TYR A 236 8.00 -10.83 -12.97
N ILE A 237 8.42 -11.37 -14.12
CA ILE A 237 7.58 -11.48 -15.30
C ILE A 237 7.20 -12.94 -15.50
N ALA A 238 5.94 -13.19 -15.85
CA ALA A 238 5.42 -14.50 -16.21
C ALA A 238 5.05 -14.51 -17.69
N VAL A 239 5.61 -15.48 -18.42
CA VAL A 239 5.37 -15.71 -19.85
C VAL A 239 5.01 -17.17 -20.10
N PRO A 240 4.34 -17.49 -21.23
CA PRO A 240 4.14 -18.87 -21.66
C PRO A 240 5.47 -19.61 -21.78
N LYS A 241 5.50 -20.87 -21.33
CA LYS A 241 6.69 -21.71 -21.45
C LYS A 241 7.13 -21.85 -22.90
N GLY A 242 8.44 -21.76 -23.13
CA GLY A 242 9.05 -21.86 -24.46
C GLY A 242 9.27 -20.51 -25.15
N PHE A 243 8.76 -19.40 -24.61
CA PHE A 243 9.02 -18.06 -25.14
C PHE A 243 10.46 -17.60 -24.86
N CYS A 244 10.89 -17.66 -23.60
CA CYS A 244 12.29 -17.50 -23.20
C CYS A 244 12.59 -18.41 -22.01
N LEU A 245 13.87 -18.82 -21.87
CA LEU A 245 14.34 -19.54 -20.70
C LEU A 245 14.53 -18.53 -19.56
N ALA A 246 14.36 -18.99 -18.31
CA ALA A 246 14.54 -18.10 -17.15
C ALA A 246 15.97 -17.51 -17.04
N GLU A 247 16.95 -18.19 -17.64
CA GLU A 247 18.36 -17.78 -17.69
C GLU A 247 18.70 -16.93 -18.93
N SER A 248 17.78 -16.79 -19.87
CA SER A 248 17.99 -16.13 -21.16
C SER A 248 17.04 -14.94 -21.35
N TRP A 249 16.91 -14.08 -20.33
CA TRP A 249 16.13 -12.86 -20.46
C TRP A 249 16.71 -11.98 -21.57
N PRO A 250 15.95 -11.65 -22.64
CA PRO A 250 16.46 -10.93 -23.80
C PRO A 250 16.74 -9.44 -23.54
N GLY A 251 16.33 -8.93 -22.37
CA GLY A 251 16.32 -7.49 -22.08
C GLY A 251 14.97 -6.86 -22.36
N SER A 252 14.68 -5.76 -21.67
CA SER A 252 13.40 -5.06 -21.78
C SER A 252 13.11 -4.48 -23.16
N ASP A 253 14.12 -4.01 -23.91
CA ASP A 253 13.91 -3.42 -25.25
C ASP A 253 13.47 -4.46 -26.28
N GLU A 254 14.14 -5.61 -26.29
CA GLU A 254 13.78 -6.73 -27.17
C GLU A 254 12.42 -7.31 -26.77
N PHE A 255 12.18 -7.49 -25.46
CA PHE A 255 10.89 -7.97 -24.96
C PHE A 255 9.72 -7.04 -25.36
N LEU A 256 9.89 -5.73 -25.31
CA LEU A 256 8.85 -4.78 -25.71
C LEU A 256 8.63 -4.73 -27.23
N SER A 257 9.67 -5.06 -28.01
CA SER A 257 9.61 -5.07 -29.47
C SER A 257 8.93 -6.34 -30.01
N ASP A 258 9.17 -7.48 -29.37
CA ASP A 258 8.62 -8.79 -29.75
C ASP A 258 8.01 -9.50 -28.53
N SER A 259 7.05 -8.85 -27.87
CA SER A 259 6.43 -9.42 -26.67
C SER A 259 5.53 -10.62 -27.02
N PRO A 260 5.44 -11.64 -26.15
CA PRO A 260 4.49 -12.72 -26.38
C PRO A 260 3.05 -12.20 -26.30
N GLU A 261 2.14 -12.87 -27.00
CA GLU A 261 0.70 -12.55 -27.01
C GLU A 261 0.09 -12.38 -25.60
N SER A 262 0.63 -13.07 -24.60
CA SER A 262 0.23 -12.85 -23.20
C SER A 262 1.41 -12.86 -22.26
N TRP A 263 1.43 -11.91 -21.34
CA TRP A 263 2.41 -11.80 -20.27
C TRP A 263 1.81 -11.13 -19.03
N ALA A 264 2.46 -11.30 -17.88
CA ALA A 264 2.11 -10.60 -16.65
C ALA A 264 3.38 -10.18 -15.90
N ILE A 265 3.32 -9.10 -15.13
CA ILE A 265 4.43 -8.57 -14.33
C ILE A 265 3.95 -8.18 -12.94
N MET A 266 4.80 -8.35 -11.94
CA MET A 266 4.52 -7.99 -10.55
C MET A 266 5.82 -7.86 -9.75
N SER A 267 5.86 -6.95 -8.78
CA SER A 267 6.94 -6.85 -7.79
C SER A 267 6.47 -7.26 -6.40
N ILE A 268 7.43 -7.63 -5.56
CA ILE A 268 7.17 -8.08 -4.18
C ILE A 268 7.97 -7.22 -3.20
N TRP A 269 7.27 -6.59 -2.26
CA TRP A 269 7.82 -5.77 -1.19
C TRP A 269 7.79 -6.49 0.15
N ASN A 270 8.87 -6.39 0.93
CA ASN A 270 9.02 -7.06 2.21
C ASN A 270 8.58 -6.16 3.37
N CYS A 271 7.29 -6.20 3.73
CA CYS A 271 6.78 -5.45 4.87
C CYS A 271 7.18 -6.05 6.23
N LYS A 272 7.61 -7.32 6.29
CA LYS A 272 8.04 -7.97 7.53
C LYS A 272 9.20 -7.26 8.24
N GLU A 273 10.06 -6.60 7.47
CA GLU A 273 11.18 -5.80 7.99
C GLU A 273 10.76 -4.39 8.46
N VAL A 274 9.50 -4.02 8.24
CA VAL A 274 8.93 -2.70 8.57
C VAL A 274 7.99 -2.81 9.77
N PHE A 275 7.15 -3.85 9.79
CA PHE A 275 6.23 -4.14 10.89
C PHE A 275 5.82 -5.62 10.89
N THR A 276 5.28 -6.05 12.03
CA THR A 276 4.59 -7.34 12.15
C THR A 276 3.15 -7.14 12.60
N LEU A 277 2.31 -8.12 12.30
CA LEU A 277 0.91 -8.16 12.66
C LEU A 277 0.63 -9.26 13.68
N GLU A 278 -0.39 -9.10 14.50
CA GLU A 278 -0.87 -10.14 15.41
C GLU A 278 -2.39 -10.06 15.59
N ILE A 279 -3.08 -11.19 15.43
CA ILE A 279 -4.51 -11.27 15.73
C ILE A 279 -4.69 -11.70 17.19
N LYS A 280 -5.22 -10.78 18.01
CA LYS A 280 -5.58 -11.07 19.41
C LYS A 280 -7.10 -11.24 19.55
N GLY A 281 -7.56 -11.70 20.71
CA GLY A 281 -8.99 -11.91 21.01
C GLY A 281 -9.62 -13.21 20.47
N ALA A 282 -8.90 -14.04 19.72
CA ALA A 282 -9.42 -15.33 19.25
C ALA A 282 -9.56 -16.37 20.39
N SER A 283 -10.69 -17.08 20.42
CA SER A 283 -10.96 -18.14 21.42
C SER A 283 -10.00 -19.32 21.30
N ARG A 284 -9.80 -20.07 22.39
CA ARG A 284 -8.93 -21.27 22.42
C ARG A 284 -9.34 -22.30 21.37
N ALA A 285 -10.65 -22.50 21.17
CA ALA A 285 -11.17 -23.41 20.15
C ALA A 285 -10.78 -22.98 18.73
N ARG A 286 -10.89 -21.68 18.38
CA ARG A 286 -10.46 -21.17 17.06
C ARG A 286 -8.96 -21.32 16.86
N ARG A 287 -8.16 -21.02 17.88
CA ARG A 287 -6.70 -21.19 17.84
C ARG A 287 -6.32 -22.65 17.60
N LEU A 288 -6.99 -23.58 18.28
CA LEU A 288 -6.75 -25.02 18.12
C LEU A 288 -7.18 -25.51 16.73
N ALA A 289 -8.35 -25.09 16.23
CA ALA A 289 -8.81 -25.43 14.89
C ALA A 289 -7.84 -24.93 13.81
N ALA A 290 -7.40 -23.67 13.89
CA ALA A 290 -6.40 -23.13 12.99
C ALA A 290 -5.07 -23.91 13.05
N LYS A 291 -4.61 -24.26 14.26
CA LYS A 291 -3.42 -25.11 14.43
C LYS A 291 -3.61 -26.48 13.79
N ALA A 292 -4.78 -27.10 13.94
CA ALA A 292 -5.09 -28.40 13.33
C ALA A 292 -5.01 -28.34 11.80
N THR A 293 -5.56 -27.28 11.16
CA THR A 293 -5.44 -27.11 9.70
C THR A 293 -3.98 -27.09 9.24
N ARG A 294 -3.08 -26.44 9.99
CA ARG A 294 -1.64 -26.42 9.68
C ARG A 294 -0.97 -27.77 9.88
N VAL A 295 -1.36 -28.52 10.91
CA VAL A 295 -0.80 -29.85 11.19
C VAL A 295 -1.18 -30.80 10.06
N VAL A 296 -2.44 -30.81 9.64
CA VAL A 296 -2.93 -31.61 8.52
C VAL A 296 -2.20 -31.24 7.23
N ASP A 297 -2.08 -29.95 6.94
CA ASP A 297 -1.41 -29.46 5.73
C ASP A 297 0.09 -29.80 5.69
N ARG A 298 0.76 -29.84 6.85
CA ARG A 298 2.16 -30.31 6.95
C ARG A 298 2.29 -31.82 6.80
N ALA A 299 1.35 -32.58 7.37
CA ALA A 299 1.38 -34.04 7.34
C ALA A 299 1.03 -34.62 5.96
N LEU A 300 0.16 -33.93 5.23
CA LEU A 300 -0.37 -34.39 3.95
C LEU A 300 -0.30 -33.26 2.88
N PRO A 301 0.90 -32.76 2.54
CA PRO A 301 1.05 -31.58 1.68
C PRO A 301 0.54 -31.78 0.24
N TRP A 302 0.35 -33.03 -0.20
CA TRP A 302 -0.20 -33.35 -1.51
C TRP A 302 -1.70 -33.08 -1.64
N PHE A 303 -2.44 -32.93 -0.53
CA PHE A 303 -3.83 -32.50 -0.55
C PHE A 303 -4.00 -30.98 -0.68
N GLU A 304 -2.90 -30.21 -0.62
CA GLU A 304 -2.88 -28.76 -0.81
C GLU A 304 -3.96 -28.04 0.02
N VAL A 305 -4.09 -28.47 1.29
CA VAL A 305 -5.15 -27.99 2.18
C VAL A 305 -4.94 -26.50 2.46
N PRO A 306 -5.95 -25.63 2.23
CA PRO A 306 -5.86 -24.22 2.57
C PRO A 306 -5.76 -24.03 4.09
N SER A 307 -4.54 -23.97 4.62
CA SER A 307 -4.29 -23.89 6.05
C SER A 307 -4.25 -22.46 6.56
N VAL A 308 -4.69 -22.26 7.81
CA VAL A 308 -4.63 -20.94 8.45
C VAL A 308 -3.21 -20.74 9.00
N PRO A 309 -2.43 -19.72 8.59
CA PRO A 309 -1.10 -19.44 9.13
C PRO A 309 -1.17 -19.11 10.62
N ASP A 310 -0.02 -19.09 11.31
CA ASP A 310 0.00 -18.79 12.74
C ASP A 310 -0.16 -17.29 13.03
N VAL A 311 -1.34 -16.76 12.71
CA VAL A 311 -1.72 -15.34 12.82
C VAL A 311 -1.94 -14.87 14.25
N PHE A 312 -1.92 -15.77 15.24
CA PHE A 312 -2.10 -15.45 16.66
C PHE A 312 -0.79 -15.17 17.40
N ARG A 313 0.33 -15.18 16.68
CA ARG A 313 1.65 -14.71 17.10
C ARG A 313 2.10 -13.66 16.08
N PRO A 314 3.09 -12.82 16.41
CA PRO A 314 3.64 -11.86 15.45
C PRO A 314 4.01 -12.53 14.12
N PHE A 315 3.44 -12.04 13.02
CA PHE A 315 3.68 -12.53 11.67
C PHE A 315 3.97 -11.36 10.72
N GLY A 316 4.85 -11.59 9.74
CA GLY A 316 5.13 -10.64 8.68
C GLY A 316 4.23 -10.82 7.45
N LEU A 317 4.28 -9.87 6.53
CA LEU A 317 3.63 -9.98 5.24
C LEU A 317 4.55 -9.55 4.10
N HIS A 318 4.30 -10.10 2.92
CA HIS A 318 4.81 -9.54 1.66
C HIS A 318 3.69 -8.81 0.94
N PHE A 319 3.99 -7.65 0.38
CA PHE A 319 3.05 -6.84 -0.40
C PHE A 319 3.37 -6.95 -1.90
N MET A 320 2.40 -7.35 -2.71
CA MET A 320 2.52 -7.38 -4.16
C MET A 320 2.07 -6.04 -4.74
N TYR A 321 2.90 -5.44 -5.59
CA TYR A 321 2.65 -4.15 -6.22
C TYR A 321 3.06 -4.15 -7.70
N GLY A 322 2.62 -3.14 -8.46
CA GLY A 322 2.91 -3.05 -9.90
C GLY A 322 2.30 -4.18 -10.72
N LEU A 323 1.11 -4.66 -10.33
CA LEU A 323 0.41 -5.75 -11.01
C LEU A 323 0.00 -5.29 -12.41
N GLY A 324 0.55 -5.95 -13.43
CA GLY A 324 0.27 -5.64 -14.82
C GLY A 324 0.29 -6.87 -15.70
N GLY A 325 -0.19 -6.71 -16.92
CA GLY A 325 -0.18 -7.76 -17.92
C GLY A 325 -0.97 -7.38 -19.15
N GLU A 326 -0.81 -8.19 -20.19
CA GLU A 326 -1.45 -8.04 -21.49
C GLU A 326 -1.81 -9.42 -22.05
N GLY A 327 -2.82 -9.44 -22.92
CA GLY A 327 -3.26 -10.64 -23.61
C GLY A 327 -4.32 -11.47 -22.88
N PRO A 328 -4.94 -12.43 -23.59
CA PRO A 328 -6.06 -13.23 -23.08
C PRO A 328 -5.68 -14.15 -21.91
N ARG A 329 -4.38 -14.48 -21.75
CA ARG A 329 -3.90 -15.34 -20.65
C ARG A 329 -3.27 -14.58 -19.50
N ALA A 330 -3.31 -13.24 -19.50
CA ALA A 330 -2.70 -12.40 -18.46
C ALA A 330 -3.15 -12.81 -17.05
N GLY A 331 -4.44 -13.10 -16.85
CA GLY A 331 -4.94 -13.57 -15.55
C GLY A 331 -4.31 -14.89 -15.09
N ARG A 332 -4.13 -15.87 -15.98
CA ARG A 332 -3.48 -17.15 -15.61
C ARG A 332 -2.01 -16.95 -15.25
N LEU A 333 -1.33 -16.06 -15.96
CA LEU A 333 0.07 -15.71 -15.69
C LEU A 333 0.19 -14.92 -14.37
N MET A 334 -0.73 -14.00 -14.10
CA MET A 334 -0.82 -13.28 -12.84
C MET A 334 -1.05 -14.24 -11.67
N LYS A 335 -1.95 -15.23 -11.80
CA LYS A 335 -2.12 -16.26 -10.77
C LYS A 335 -0.80 -17.01 -10.49
N ALA A 336 -0.05 -17.36 -11.53
CA ALA A 336 1.26 -18.01 -11.35
C ALA A 336 2.27 -17.11 -10.62
N LEU A 337 2.23 -15.79 -10.85
CA LEU A 337 3.01 -14.82 -10.08
C LEU A 337 2.57 -14.75 -8.62
N CYS A 338 1.26 -14.78 -8.33
CA CYS A 338 0.75 -14.86 -6.95
C CYS A 338 1.20 -16.16 -6.26
N ASP A 339 1.14 -17.30 -6.94
CA ASP A 339 1.64 -18.59 -6.43
C ASP A 339 3.16 -18.54 -6.14
N HIS A 340 3.93 -17.81 -6.96
CA HIS A 340 5.35 -17.53 -6.72
C HIS A 340 5.56 -16.64 -5.49
N ALA A 341 4.81 -15.54 -5.36
CA ALA A 341 4.88 -14.64 -4.21
C ALA A 341 4.51 -15.35 -2.90
N HIS A 342 3.50 -16.21 -2.92
CA HIS A 342 3.16 -17.09 -1.80
C HIS A 342 4.34 -17.94 -1.36
N ASN A 343 5.00 -18.63 -2.32
CA ASN A 343 6.14 -19.48 -2.01
C ASN A 343 7.34 -18.68 -1.49
N LEU A 344 7.59 -17.48 -2.02
CA LEU A 344 8.63 -16.58 -1.50
C LEU A 344 8.31 -16.09 -0.09
N ALA A 345 7.06 -15.72 0.18
CA ALA A 345 6.59 -15.33 1.51
C ALA A 345 6.74 -16.47 2.52
N LYS A 346 6.44 -17.71 2.11
CA LYS A 346 6.68 -18.90 2.91
C LYS A 346 8.15 -19.08 3.29
N LEU A 347 9.06 -18.96 2.32
CA LEU A 347 10.51 -19.08 2.55
C LEU A 347 11.00 -18.02 3.55
N ASN A 348 10.44 -16.81 3.47
CA ASN A 348 10.79 -15.70 4.37
C ASN A 348 10.01 -15.74 5.71
N GLY A 349 9.19 -16.76 5.94
CA GLY A 349 8.41 -16.90 7.18
C GLY A 349 7.36 -15.80 7.38
N CYS A 350 6.73 -15.34 6.30
CA CYS A 350 5.57 -14.45 6.33
C CYS A 350 4.28 -15.27 6.52
N GLY A 351 3.30 -14.66 7.20
CA GLY A 351 1.99 -15.27 7.43
C GLY A 351 1.02 -15.03 6.27
N VAL A 352 1.15 -13.91 5.56
CA VAL A 352 0.22 -13.54 4.48
C VAL A 352 0.95 -12.85 3.32
N VAL A 353 0.34 -12.91 2.15
CA VAL A 353 0.65 -12.07 0.99
C VAL A 353 -0.53 -11.13 0.78
N VAL A 354 -0.25 -9.85 0.57
CA VAL A 354 -1.26 -8.79 0.46
C VAL A 354 -1.07 -8.04 -0.85
N THR A 355 -2.15 -7.56 -1.44
CA THR A 355 -2.10 -6.56 -2.50
C THR A 355 -3.31 -5.66 -2.39
N GLU A 356 -3.20 -4.45 -2.91
CA GLU A 356 -4.31 -3.52 -3.02
C GLU A 356 -4.50 -3.16 -4.49
N VAL A 357 -5.72 -3.34 -4.99
CA VAL A 357 -6.04 -3.22 -6.42
C VAL A 357 -7.32 -2.41 -6.61
N ALA A 358 -7.39 -1.66 -7.71
CA ALA A 358 -8.60 -0.94 -8.09
C ALA A 358 -9.78 -1.91 -8.27
N SER A 359 -10.99 -1.42 -7.97
CA SER A 359 -12.19 -2.25 -8.06
C SER A 359 -12.47 -2.75 -9.48
N GLY A 360 -12.15 -1.95 -10.49
CA GLY A 360 -12.29 -2.26 -11.92
C GLY A 360 -11.09 -2.95 -12.57
N ASP A 361 -10.06 -3.33 -11.81
CA ASP A 361 -8.86 -3.91 -12.42
C ASP A 361 -9.16 -5.33 -12.95
N PRO A 362 -8.91 -5.63 -14.23
CA PRO A 362 -9.21 -6.94 -14.80
C PRO A 362 -8.39 -8.07 -14.15
N LEU A 363 -7.18 -7.79 -13.65
CA LEU A 363 -6.33 -8.78 -13.02
C LEU A 363 -6.81 -9.14 -11.60
N ARG A 364 -7.67 -8.32 -10.99
CA ARG A 364 -8.28 -8.60 -9.69
C ARG A 364 -8.89 -10.00 -9.61
N LEU A 365 -9.54 -10.45 -10.68
CA LEU A 365 -10.21 -11.75 -10.75
C LEU A 365 -9.24 -12.94 -10.69
N ALA A 366 -7.97 -12.71 -11.02
CA ALA A 366 -6.94 -13.75 -11.03
C ALA A 366 -6.17 -13.87 -9.71
N ILE A 367 -6.27 -12.88 -8.83
CA ILE A 367 -5.52 -12.82 -7.58
C ILE A 367 -6.18 -13.77 -6.57
N PRO A 368 -5.49 -14.79 -6.05
CA PRO A 368 -6.03 -15.64 -4.99
C PRO A 368 -6.12 -14.85 -3.67
N TYR A 369 -7.24 -14.92 -2.97
CA TYR A 369 -7.40 -14.30 -1.66
C TYR A 369 -8.48 -14.97 -0.82
N TRP A 370 -8.47 -14.71 0.48
CA TRP A 370 -9.53 -15.12 1.40
C TRP A 370 -10.42 -13.93 1.76
N LYS A 371 -11.70 -13.99 1.35
CA LYS A 371 -12.69 -12.92 1.61
C LYS A 371 -12.74 -12.49 3.07
N ARG A 372 -12.61 -13.43 4.02
CA ARG A 372 -12.65 -13.15 5.47
C ARG A 372 -11.47 -12.33 6.00
N LEU A 373 -10.36 -12.31 5.29
CA LEU A 373 -9.15 -11.56 5.67
C LEU A 373 -8.96 -10.29 4.82
N SER A 374 -9.82 -10.09 3.82
CA SER A 374 -9.66 -9.04 2.81
C SER A 374 -10.66 -7.92 3.03
N CYS A 375 -10.29 -6.70 2.66
CA CYS A 375 -11.18 -5.54 2.66
C CYS A 375 -11.75 -5.35 1.25
N THR A 376 -13.07 -5.47 1.10
CA THR A 376 -13.73 -5.33 -0.20
C THR A 376 -13.74 -3.90 -0.71
N GLU A 377 -13.81 -2.92 0.19
CA GLU A 377 -13.89 -1.50 -0.14
C GLU A 377 -13.11 -0.69 0.90
N ASP A 378 -11.83 -0.48 0.62
CA ASP A 378 -11.07 0.56 1.30
C ASP A 378 -11.42 1.91 0.66
N VAL A 379 -11.60 2.97 1.45
CA VAL A 379 -12.04 4.27 0.93
C VAL A 379 -10.86 5.24 0.94
N TRP A 380 -10.40 5.57 -0.26
CA TRP A 380 -9.43 6.65 -0.42
C TRP A 380 -10.16 7.98 -0.48
N CYS A 381 -9.80 8.90 0.41
CA CYS A 381 -10.33 10.26 0.39
C CYS A 381 -9.21 11.23 -0.04
N ILE A 382 -9.53 12.21 -0.88
CA ILE A 382 -8.56 13.19 -1.40
C ILE A 382 -9.04 14.62 -1.16
N LYS A 383 -8.09 15.53 -0.99
CA LYS A 383 -8.28 16.97 -0.88
C LYS A 383 -7.25 17.67 -1.77
N ARG A 384 -7.69 18.70 -2.49
CA ARG A 384 -6.80 19.68 -3.11
C ARG A 384 -6.38 20.69 -2.06
N LEU A 385 -5.08 20.86 -1.85
CA LEU A 385 -4.54 21.76 -0.82
C LEU A 385 -4.40 23.20 -1.34
N VAL A 386 -4.06 23.36 -2.63
CA VAL A 386 -3.88 24.67 -3.25
C VAL A 386 -5.22 25.25 -3.73
N GLY A 387 -5.53 26.48 -3.30
CA GLY A 387 -6.83 27.13 -3.53
C GLY A 387 -6.99 27.86 -4.87
N HIS A 388 -5.90 28.10 -5.62
CA HIS A 388 -6.00 28.80 -6.89
C HIS A 388 -6.46 27.85 -8.00
N TYR A 389 -7.68 28.09 -8.48
CA TYR A 389 -8.26 27.44 -9.64
C TYR A 389 -7.43 27.83 -10.87
N SER A 390 -6.54 26.96 -11.32
CA SER A 390 -5.99 27.04 -12.67
C SER A 390 -6.65 25.95 -13.51
N ASP A 391 -7.18 26.33 -14.67
CA ASP A 391 -7.66 25.44 -15.73
C ASP A 391 -6.48 24.74 -16.42
N GLY A 392 -5.55 24.22 -15.61
CA GLY A 392 -4.47 23.38 -16.08
C GLY A 392 -5.03 22.13 -16.77
N PRO A 393 -4.21 21.40 -17.54
CA PRO A 393 -4.65 20.28 -18.38
C PRO A 393 -5.28 19.11 -17.62
N VAL A 394 -5.21 19.09 -16.28
CA VAL A 394 -5.83 18.08 -15.40
C VAL A 394 -7.20 18.53 -14.88
N GLY A 395 -7.46 19.84 -14.84
CA GLY A 395 -8.53 20.41 -14.03
C GLY A 395 -8.35 20.06 -12.55
N ASP A 396 -9.46 19.81 -11.86
CA ASP A 396 -9.48 19.35 -10.48
C ASP A 396 -9.45 17.81 -10.43
N TRP A 397 -8.28 17.25 -10.11
CA TRP A 397 -8.10 15.80 -10.06
C TRP A 397 -9.05 15.13 -9.06
N THR A 398 -9.47 15.83 -7.99
CA THR A 398 -10.39 15.28 -6.98
C THR A 398 -11.77 14.92 -7.55
N LYS A 399 -12.14 15.51 -8.68
CA LYS A 399 -13.41 15.29 -9.38
C LYS A 399 -13.30 14.30 -10.55
N SER A 400 -12.10 13.75 -10.79
CA SER A 400 -11.89 12.82 -11.90
C SER A 400 -12.58 11.47 -11.66
N PRO A 401 -13.17 10.86 -12.71
CA PRO A 401 -13.75 9.54 -12.60
C PRO A 401 -12.67 8.48 -12.32
N PRO A 402 -13.00 7.38 -11.63
CA PRO A 402 -12.04 6.31 -11.39
C PRO A 402 -11.62 5.63 -12.69
N GLY A 403 -10.31 5.38 -12.84
CA GLY A 403 -9.78 4.52 -13.90
C GLY A 403 -10.01 3.02 -13.62
N LEU A 404 -9.62 2.18 -14.58
CA LEU A 404 -9.65 0.71 -14.41
C LEU A 404 -8.58 0.24 -13.41
N SER A 405 -7.42 0.88 -13.40
CA SER A 405 -6.28 0.50 -12.58
C SER A 405 -5.72 1.71 -11.84
N ILE A 406 -5.15 1.46 -10.66
CA ILE A 406 -4.37 2.41 -9.89
C ILE A 406 -3.04 1.76 -9.52
N PHE A 407 -1.98 2.54 -9.39
CA PHE A 407 -0.71 2.04 -8.89
C PHE A 407 -0.61 2.30 -7.39
N VAL A 408 -0.46 1.26 -6.59
CA VAL A 408 -0.27 1.39 -5.13
C VAL A 408 1.22 1.39 -4.82
N ASP A 409 1.68 2.43 -4.13
CA ASP A 409 3.10 2.59 -3.77
C ASP A 409 3.42 1.69 -2.56
N PRO A 410 4.31 0.69 -2.70
CA PRO A 410 4.59 -0.25 -1.62
C PRO A 410 5.23 0.41 -0.39
N ARG A 411 5.76 1.64 -0.52
CA ARG A 411 6.35 2.39 0.60
C ARG A 411 5.30 2.87 1.62
N GLU A 412 4.02 2.81 1.28
CA GLU A 412 2.89 3.22 2.14
C GLU A 412 2.37 2.09 3.02
N PHE A 413 2.94 0.88 2.87
CA PHE A 413 2.59 -0.31 3.65
C PHE A 413 3.46 -0.45 4.89
#